data_AF-Q0WLM1-F1
#
_entry.id   AF-Q0WLM1-F1
#
_cell.length_a   1.000
_cell.length_b   1.000
_cell.length_c   1.000
_cell.angle_alpha   90.00
_cell.angle_beta   90.00
_cell.angle_gamma   90.00
#
_symmetry.space_group_name_H-M   'P 1'
#
loop_
_entity.id
_entity.type
_entity.pdbx_description
1 polymer ?
#
loop_
_entity_poly.entity_id
_entity_poly.type
_entity_poly.pdbx_seq_one_letter_code
_entity_poly.pdbx_strand_id
1 'polypeptide(L)'
;LIKKGKMCCLFINDLDAGAGRMGGTTQYTVNNQMVNATLMNIADNPTNVQLPGMYNKEENARVPIICTGNDFSTLYAPLIRDGRMEKFYWAPTREDRIGVCKGIFRTDKIKDEDIVTLVDQFPGQSIDFFGALRARVYDDEVRKFVESLGVEKIGKRLVNSREGPPVFEQPEMTYEKLMEYGNMLVMEQENVKRVQLAETYLSQAALGDANADAIGRGTFYGKGAQQVNLPVPEGCTDPVAENFDPTARSDDGTCVYNF
;
A
#
# COMPACT_ATOMS: atom_id res chain seq x y z
N LEU A 1 26.49 11.47 -23.02
CA LEU A 1 26.81 10.87 -21.70
C LEU A 1 28.25 10.37 -21.73
N ILE A 2 29.13 10.84 -20.82
CA ILE A 2 30.52 10.35 -20.75
C ILE A 2 30.49 8.96 -20.12
N LYS A 3 30.85 7.91 -20.88
CA LYS A 3 30.99 6.53 -20.38
C LYS A 3 32.21 6.49 -19.43
N LYS A 4 31.99 6.58 -18.11
CA LYS A 4 33.05 6.58 -17.08
C LYS A 4 33.62 5.18 -16.75
N GLY A 5 33.15 4.13 -17.42
CA GLY A 5 33.60 2.74 -17.19
C GLY A 5 33.18 2.13 -15.85
N LYS A 6 32.16 2.68 -15.19
CA LYS A 6 31.63 2.17 -13.91
C LYS A 6 30.28 1.50 -14.12
N MET A 7 30.02 0.42 -13.38
CA MET A 7 28.69 -0.20 -13.34
C MET A 7 27.65 0.81 -12.86
N CYS A 8 26.49 0.81 -13.49
CA CYS A 8 25.38 1.72 -13.20
C CYS A 8 24.06 1.00 -13.41
N CYS A 9 23.03 1.36 -12.66
CA CYS A 9 21.65 0.91 -12.85
C CYS A 9 20.69 2.09 -12.67
N LEU A 10 19.49 1.97 -13.24
CA LEU A 10 18.37 2.88 -12.96
C LEU A 10 17.46 2.20 -11.95
N PHE A 11 17.29 2.80 -10.77
CA PHE A 11 16.44 2.27 -9.72
C PHE A 11 15.18 3.14 -9.60
N ILE A 12 14.01 2.53 -9.80
CA ILE A 12 12.70 3.20 -9.72
C ILE A 12 11.94 2.61 -8.52
N ASN A 13 11.69 3.45 -7.51
CA ASN A 13 10.93 3.03 -6.33
C ASN A 13 9.42 3.21 -6.53
N ASP A 14 8.64 2.31 -5.95
CA ASP A 14 7.17 2.38 -5.85
C ASP A 14 6.48 2.67 -7.20
N LEU A 15 6.86 1.90 -8.23
CA LEU A 15 6.38 2.09 -9.60
C LEU A 15 4.86 1.88 -9.73
N ASP A 16 4.28 1.00 -8.91
CA ASP A 16 2.86 0.70 -8.89
C ASP A 16 2.00 1.91 -8.47
N ALA A 17 2.49 2.73 -7.55
CA ALA A 17 1.79 3.97 -7.16
C ALA A 17 1.76 5.02 -8.28
N GLY A 18 2.78 5.06 -9.14
CA GLY A 18 2.90 6.04 -10.23
C GLY A 18 2.25 5.60 -11.55
N ALA A 19 2.45 4.35 -11.94
CA ALA A 19 2.07 3.82 -13.26
C ALA A 19 0.95 2.75 -13.21
N GLY A 20 0.56 2.30 -12.02
CA GLY A 20 -0.52 1.33 -11.81
C GLY A 20 -1.93 1.94 -11.86
N ARG A 21 -2.93 1.10 -12.09
CA ARG A 21 -4.36 1.45 -11.98
C ARG A 21 -4.87 1.22 -10.56
N MET A 22 -5.36 2.27 -9.91
CA MET A 22 -6.01 2.19 -8.59
C MET A 22 -7.54 2.31 -8.72
N GLY A 23 -8.23 1.20 -8.92
CA GLY A 23 -9.70 1.12 -8.95
C GLY A 23 -10.37 1.47 -10.29
N GLY A 24 -11.71 1.35 -10.34
CA GLY A 24 -12.51 1.58 -11.56
C GLY A 24 -12.76 3.04 -11.93
N THR A 25 -12.41 3.99 -11.04
CA THR A 25 -12.65 5.43 -11.19
C THR A 25 -11.41 6.25 -11.53
N THR A 26 -10.20 5.69 -11.49
CA THR A 26 -8.99 6.39 -11.94
C THR A 26 -8.91 6.41 -13.46
N GLN A 27 -9.14 7.59 -14.05
CA GLN A 27 -8.90 7.80 -15.47
C GLN A 27 -7.40 7.67 -15.76
N TYR A 28 -7.07 6.84 -16.76
CA TYR A 28 -5.71 6.71 -17.27
C TYR A 28 -5.30 8.05 -17.90
N THR A 29 -4.32 8.72 -17.30
CA THR A 29 -3.80 9.97 -17.88
C THR A 29 -2.93 9.65 -19.10
N VAL A 30 -2.83 10.60 -20.05
CA VAL A 30 -1.92 10.50 -21.21
C VAL A 30 -0.48 10.26 -20.74
N ASN A 31 -0.09 10.85 -19.60
CA ASN A 31 1.24 10.68 -19.02
C ASN A 31 1.53 9.22 -18.64
N ASN A 32 0.57 8.51 -18.02
CA ASN A 32 0.75 7.10 -17.70
C ASN A 32 0.86 6.23 -18.96
N GLN A 33 0.19 6.60 -20.05
CA GLN A 33 0.37 5.91 -21.34
C GLN A 33 1.77 6.14 -21.90
N MET A 34 2.26 7.38 -21.84
CA MET A 34 3.61 7.72 -22.29
C MET A 34 4.68 6.98 -21.49
N VAL A 35 4.58 6.94 -20.15
CA VAL A 35 5.52 6.22 -19.29
C VAL A 35 5.57 4.74 -19.67
N ASN A 36 4.41 4.09 -19.82
CA ASN A 36 4.35 2.68 -20.18
C ASN A 36 4.92 2.42 -21.59
N ALA A 37 4.62 3.28 -22.56
CA ALA A 37 5.15 3.15 -23.92
C ALA A 37 6.67 3.35 -23.98
N THR A 38 7.19 4.33 -23.24
CA THR A 38 8.64 4.57 -23.15
C THR A 38 9.37 3.39 -22.50
N LEU A 39 8.82 2.83 -21.42
CA LEU A 39 9.39 1.63 -20.78
C LEU A 39 9.44 0.43 -21.74
N MET A 40 8.41 0.23 -22.57
CA MET A 40 8.44 -0.82 -23.60
C MET A 40 9.54 -0.59 -24.61
N ASN A 41 9.65 0.63 -25.14
CA ASN A 41 10.63 0.94 -26.17
C ASN A 41 12.07 0.78 -25.64
N ILE A 42 12.32 1.18 -24.39
CA ILE A 42 13.63 1.00 -23.76
C ILE A 42 13.92 -0.50 -23.50
N ALA A 43 12.91 -1.30 -23.16
CA ALA A 43 13.07 -2.74 -22.98
C ALA A 43 13.39 -3.45 -24.31
N ASP A 44 12.75 -3.04 -25.41
CA ASP A 44 12.98 -3.62 -26.75
C ASP A 44 14.32 -3.16 -27.36
N ASN A 45 14.66 -1.87 -27.20
CA ASN A 45 15.82 -1.23 -27.83
C ASN A 45 16.73 -0.55 -26.79
N PRO A 46 17.39 -1.29 -25.89
CA PRO A 46 18.12 -0.72 -24.75
C PRO A 46 19.32 0.14 -25.13
N THR A 47 19.85 -0.03 -26.35
CA THR A 47 21.02 0.70 -26.84
C THR A 47 20.67 1.85 -27.79
N ASN A 48 19.38 2.03 -28.14
CA ASN A 48 18.91 3.10 -29.02
C ASN A 48 17.77 3.89 -28.36
N VAL A 49 18.16 4.84 -27.52
CA VAL A 49 17.23 5.72 -26.78
C VAL A 49 17.58 7.16 -27.11
N GLN A 50 16.63 7.89 -27.69
CA GLN A 50 16.84 9.24 -28.21
C GLN A 50 15.80 10.21 -27.66
N LEU A 51 16.18 11.49 -27.55
CA LEU A 51 15.27 12.54 -27.14
C LEU A 51 14.62 13.19 -28.37
N PRO A 52 13.37 13.68 -28.26
CA PRO A 52 12.71 14.37 -29.36
C PRO A 52 13.57 15.54 -29.87
N GLY A 53 13.86 15.56 -31.17
CA GLY A 53 14.69 16.60 -31.80
C GLY A 53 16.20 16.41 -31.66
N MET A 54 16.67 15.36 -30.98
CA MET A 54 18.09 15.03 -30.86
C MET A 54 18.36 13.62 -31.39
N TYR A 55 18.65 13.54 -32.69
CA TYR A 55 18.94 12.28 -33.36
C TYR A 55 20.45 12.08 -33.49
N ASN A 56 20.98 11.10 -32.76
CA ASN A 56 22.39 10.69 -32.85
C ASN A 56 22.47 9.26 -33.36
N LYS A 57 23.53 8.92 -34.10
CA LYS A 57 23.78 7.55 -34.61
C LYS A 57 24.64 6.71 -33.65
N GLU A 58 25.11 7.31 -32.56
CA GLU A 58 25.91 6.60 -31.56
C GLU A 58 25.06 5.66 -30.68
N GLU A 59 25.60 4.48 -30.40
CA GLU A 59 24.95 3.48 -29.57
C GLU A 59 25.14 3.76 -28.06
N ASN A 60 24.02 3.78 -27.34
CA ASN A 60 23.98 3.97 -25.90
C ASN A 60 24.43 2.70 -25.16
N ALA A 61 24.95 2.88 -23.94
CA ALA A 61 25.23 1.74 -23.07
C ALA A 61 23.92 1.15 -22.52
N ARG A 62 23.82 -0.17 -22.45
CA ARG A 62 22.72 -0.86 -21.77
C ARG A 62 22.79 -0.60 -20.27
N VAL A 63 21.70 -0.12 -19.69
CA VAL A 63 21.57 0.13 -18.24
C VAL A 63 20.46 -0.77 -17.69
N PRO A 64 20.72 -1.64 -16.71
CA PRO A 64 19.67 -2.41 -16.05
C PRO A 64 18.73 -1.48 -15.29
N ILE A 65 17.42 -1.77 -15.38
CA ILE A 65 16.37 -1.05 -14.64
C ILE A 65 15.86 -2.00 -13.56
N ILE A 66 15.85 -1.52 -12.32
CA ILE A 66 15.33 -2.24 -11.16
C ILE A 66 14.14 -1.45 -10.64
N CYS A 67 12.99 -2.10 -10.50
CA CYS A 67 11.76 -1.48 -10.03
C CYS A 67 11.27 -2.15 -8.74
N THR A 68 10.79 -1.37 -7.79
CA THR A 68 10.04 -1.86 -6.61
C THR A 68 8.58 -1.43 -6.67
N GLY A 69 7.72 -2.16 -5.97
CA GLY A 69 6.28 -1.89 -5.90
C GLY A 69 5.58 -2.98 -5.10
N ASN A 70 4.39 -2.68 -4.58
CA ASN A 70 3.60 -3.62 -3.78
C ASN A 70 2.80 -4.57 -4.67
N ASP A 71 2.15 -4.05 -5.72
CA ASP A 71 1.37 -4.86 -6.64
C ASP A 71 1.54 -4.47 -8.11
N PHE A 72 2.31 -5.31 -8.83
CA PHE A 72 2.53 -5.19 -10.26
C PHE A 72 1.36 -5.73 -11.11
N SER A 73 0.28 -6.26 -10.52
CA SER A 73 -0.91 -6.70 -11.27
C SER A 73 -1.63 -5.55 -11.99
N THR A 74 -1.51 -4.35 -11.42
CA THR A 74 -2.19 -3.12 -11.87
C THR A 74 -1.48 -2.42 -13.03
N LEU A 75 -0.26 -2.84 -13.35
CA LEU A 75 0.55 -2.31 -14.44
C LEU A 75 0.11 -2.88 -15.80
N TYR A 76 0.49 -2.17 -16.86
CA TYR A 76 0.08 -2.54 -18.20
C TYR A 76 0.71 -3.89 -18.61
N ALA A 77 -0.15 -4.91 -18.78
CA ALA A 77 0.25 -6.31 -18.95
C ALA A 77 1.37 -6.57 -20.00
N PRO A 78 1.45 -5.87 -21.15
CA PRO A 78 2.53 -6.11 -22.12
C PRO A 78 3.93 -5.68 -21.66
N LEU A 79 4.07 -4.88 -20.60
CA LEU A 79 5.37 -4.63 -19.95
C LEU A 79 5.85 -5.84 -19.13
N ILE A 80 4.89 -6.61 -18.64
CA ILE A 80 5.08 -7.66 -17.65
C ILE A 80 5.19 -9.04 -18.32
N ARG A 81 5.06 -9.10 -19.65
CA ARG A 81 5.24 -10.33 -20.41
C ARG A 81 6.71 -10.77 -20.40
N ASP A 82 6.88 -12.08 -20.50
CA ASP A 82 8.18 -12.74 -20.56
C ASP A 82 9.05 -12.13 -21.69
N GLY A 83 10.30 -11.79 -21.36
CA GLY A 83 11.26 -11.15 -22.26
C GLY A 83 11.53 -9.64 -22.05
N ARG A 84 10.68 -8.90 -21.31
CA ARG A 84 10.89 -7.46 -21.01
C ARG A 84 11.12 -7.14 -19.54
N MET A 85 10.53 -7.92 -18.65
CA MET A 85 10.61 -7.73 -17.21
C MET A 85 10.67 -9.10 -16.52
N GLU A 86 11.60 -9.25 -15.60
CA GLU A 86 11.65 -10.39 -14.69
C GLU A 86 10.95 -10.01 -13.39
N LYS A 87 10.07 -10.88 -12.88
CA LYS A 87 9.41 -10.68 -11.59
C LYS A 87 10.14 -11.45 -10.51
N PHE A 88 10.46 -10.75 -9.43
CA PHE A 88 10.99 -11.34 -8.22
C PHE A 88 10.03 -11.06 -7.06
N TYR A 89 9.34 -12.10 -6.59
CA TYR A 89 8.51 -12.01 -5.40
C TYR A 89 9.37 -12.30 -4.17
N TRP A 90 9.50 -11.30 -3.30
CA TRP A 90 10.27 -11.43 -2.08
C TRP A 90 9.33 -11.43 -0.87
N ALA A 91 9.31 -12.55 -0.16
CA ALA A 91 8.70 -12.67 1.14
C ALA A 91 9.81 -13.08 2.13
N PRO A 92 10.14 -12.24 3.12
CA PRO A 92 11.26 -12.51 4.02
C PRO A 92 11.01 -13.77 4.84
N THR A 93 11.99 -14.67 4.87
CA THR A 93 11.98 -15.83 5.76
C THR A 93 12.21 -15.41 7.21
N ARG A 94 11.98 -16.32 8.17
CA ARG A 94 12.31 -16.08 9.58
C ARG A 94 13.78 -15.67 9.76
N GLU A 95 14.69 -16.35 9.08
CA GLU A 95 16.12 -16.05 9.14
C GLU A 95 16.44 -14.67 8.55
N ASP A 96 15.80 -14.29 7.44
CA ASP A 96 15.95 -12.94 6.87
C ASP A 96 15.48 -11.87 7.86
N ARG A 97 14.32 -12.09 8.51
CA ARG A 97 13.78 -11.15 9.51
C ARG A 97 14.73 -10.99 10.69
N ILE A 98 15.25 -12.09 11.23
CA ILE A 98 16.23 -12.06 12.31
C ILE A 98 17.50 -11.34 11.86
N GLY A 99 18.03 -11.65 10.68
CA GLY A 99 19.22 -11.02 10.12
C GLY A 99 19.06 -9.51 9.96
N VAL A 100 17.93 -9.04 9.44
CA VAL A 100 17.66 -7.61 9.30
C VAL A 100 17.46 -6.95 10.67
N CYS A 101 16.77 -7.59 11.61
CA CYS A 101 16.60 -7.07 12.97
C CYS A 101 17.95 -6.92 13.70
N LYS A 102 18.87 -7.90 13.56
CA LYS A 102 20.25 -7.77 14.05
C LYS A 102 20.96 -6.57 13.44
N GLY A 103 20.72 -6.28 12.15
CA GLY A 103 21.22 -5.09 11.49
C GLY A 103 20.69 -3.78 12.09
N ILE A 104 19.39 -3.73 12.42
CA ILE A 104 18.72 -2.58 13.02
C ILE A 104 19.29 -2.27 14.42
N PHE A 105 19.46 -3.29 15.25
CA PHE A 105 19.92 -3.14 16.64
C PHE A 105 21.44 -3.28 16.83
N ARG A 106 22.21 -3.30 15.73
CA ARG A 106 23.67 -3.54 15.77
C ARG A 106 24.43 -2.58 16.68
N THR A 107 23.97 -1.33 16.79
CA THR A 107 24.61 -0.31 17.62
C THR A 107 24.23 -0.39 19.08
N ASP A 108 23.15 -1.09 19.42
CA ASP A 108 22.47 -0.94 20.71
C ASP A 108 22.85 -2.04 21.71
N LYS A 109 23.85 -2.87 21.38
CA LYS A 109 24.44 -3.92 22.24
C LYS A 109 23.45 -4.91 22.85
N ILE A 110 22.39 -5.23 22.12
CA ILE A 110 21.38 -6.23 22.50
C ILE A 110 21.94 -7.62 22.21
N LYS A 111 21.61 -8.62 23.04
CA LYS A 111 22.02 -10.00 22.79
C LYS A 111 21.27 -10.55 21.59
N ASP A 112 21.97 -11.36 20.80
CA ASP A 112 21.37 -12.03 19.64
C ASP A 112 20.19 -12.93 20.04
N GLU A 113 20.24 -13.57 21.21
CA GLU A 113 19.14 -14.39 21.71
C GLU A 113 17.87 -13.57 21.98
N ASP A 114 18.02 -12.35 22.50
CA ASP A 114 16.91 -11.45 22.80
C ASP A 114 16.28 -10.95 21.49
N ILE A 115 17.08 -10.69 20.45
CA ILE A 115 16.58 -10.28 19.13
C ILE A 115 15.79 -11.43 18.48
N VAL A 116 16.28 -12.66 18.57
CA VAL A 116 15.57 -13.84 18.05
C VAL A 116 14.21 -13.97 18.74
N THR A 117 14.21 -13.88 20.07
CA THR A 117 12.98 -13.96 20.88
C THR A 117 12.01 -12.83 20.53
N LEU A 118 12.50 -11.60 20.37
CA LEU A 118 11.69 -10.44 19.99
C LEU A 118 11.02 -10.64 18.63
N VAL A 119 11.74 -11.16 17.62
CA VAL A 119 11.17 -11.42 16.29
C VAL A 119 10.11 -12.51 16.36
N ASP A 120 10.33 -13.55 17.16
CA ASP A 120 9.39 -14.65 17.34
C ASP A 120 8.10 -14.23 18.07
N GLN A 121 8.16 -13.24 18.98
CA GLN A 121 6.98 -12.70 19.66
C GLN A 121 6.08 -11.87 18.73
N PHE A 122 6.63 -11.30 17.65
CA PHE A 122 5.90 -10.47 16.69
C PHE A 122 5.90 -11.05 15.27
N PRO A 123 5.33 -12.27 15.05
CA PRO A 123 5.47 -12.97 13.78
C PRO A 123 4.70 -12.31 12.63
N GLY A 124 3.63 -11.56 12.90
CA GLY A 124 2.83 -10.87 11.88
C GLY A 124 3.31 -9.47 11.52
N GLN A 125 4.37 -8.98 12.16
CA GLN A 125 4.88 -7.62 11.96
C GLN A 125 5.94 -7.56 10.85
N SER A 126 5.86 -6.53 10.02
CA SER A 126 6.85 -6.23 8.98
C SER A 126 8.19 -5.78 9.58
N ILE A 127 9.24 -5.72 8.76
CA ILE A 127 10.60 -5.43 9.24
C ILE A 127 10.72 -3.96 9.74
N ASP A 128 9.98 -3.05 9.12
CA ASP A 128 9.88 -1.64 9.52
C ASP A 128 9.35 -1.46 10.95
N PHE A 129 8.52 -2.38 11.45
CA PHE A 129 8.04 -2.40 12.84
C PHE A 129 9.20 -2.35 13.84
N PHE A 130 10.26 -3.13 13.63
CA PHE A 130 11.41 -3.16 14.54
C PHE A 130 12.24 -1.88 14.46
N GLY A 131 12.29 -1.24 13.29
CA GLY A 131 12.86 0.09 13.13
C GLY A 131 12.06 1.16 13.86
N ALA A 132 10.72 1.10 13.77
CA ALA A 132 9.82 1.99 14.50
C ALA A 132 9.90 1.76 16.01
N LEU A 133 9.99 0.51 16.46
CA LEU A 133 10.19 0.12 17.86
C LEU A 133 11.47 0.74 18.41
N ARG A 134 12.59 0.59 17.70
CA ARG A 134 13.86 1.23 18.05
C ARG A 134 13.70 2.75 18.15
N ALA A 135 13.10 3.39 17.14
CA ALA A 135 12.89 4.84 17.13
C ALA A 135 12.04 5.32 18.32
N ARG A 136 10.99 4.58 18.69
CA ARG A 136 10.11 4.93 19.83
C ARG A 136 10.86 4.99 21.16
N VAL A 137 11.83 4.11 21.38
CA VAL A 137 12.66 4.15 22.60
C VAL A 137 13.51 5.42 22.63
N TYR A 138 14.11 5.79 21.49
CA TYR A 138 14.85 7.06 21.39
C TYR A 138 13.94 8.28 21.56
N ASP A 139 12.75 8.26 20.96
CA ASP A 139 11.77 9.33 21.09
C ASP A 139 11.37 9.58 22.56
N ASP A 140 11.26 8.51 23.36
CA ASP A 140 10.93 8.64 24.77
C ASP A 140 12.08 9.25 25.59
N GLU A 141 13.34 8.91 25.30
CA GLU A 141 14.48 9.58 25.94
C GLU A 141 14.60 11.05 25.54
N VAL A 142 14.34 11.37 24.27
CA VAL A 142 14.27 12.76 23.81
C VAL A 142 13.12 13.50 24.50
N ARG A 143 11.97 12.84 24.70
CA ARG A 143 10.84 13.41 25.47
C ARG A 143 11.24 13.72 26.90
N LYS A 144 11.89 12.79 27.62
CA LYS A 144 12.40 13.01 28.99
C LYS A 144 13.39 14.17 29.04
N PHE A 145 14.27 14.28 28.04
CA PHE A 145 15.18 15.41 27.91
C PHE A 145 14.42 16.74 27.76
N VAL A 146 13.42 16.79 26.87
CA VAL A 146 12.56 17.96 26.66
C VAL A 146 11.84 18.36 27.95
N GLU A 147 11.29 17.39 28.68
CA GLU A 147 10.62 17.62 29.98
C GLU A 147 11.59 18.16 31.04
N SER A 148 12.80 17.61 31.12
CA SER A 148 13.82 18.02 32.09
C SER A 148 14.36 19.44 31.84
N LEU A 149 14.50 19.83 30.57
CA LEU A 149 15.03 21.15 30.18
C LEU A 149 13.95 22.24 30.21
N GLY A 150 12.71 21.85 29.91
CA GLY A 150 11.56 22.74 29.73
C GLY A 150 11.45 23.27 28.30
N VAL A 151 10.22 23.28 27.77
CA VAL A 151 9.92 23.59 26.37
C VAL A 151 10.46 24.95 25.92
N GLU A 152 10.45 25.95 26.81
CA GLU A 152 10.90 27.31 26.51
C GLU A 152 12.41 27.42 26.24
N LYS A 153 13.22 26.49 26.77
CA LYS A 153 14.69 26.57 26.71
C LYS A 153 15.29 25.70 25.59
N ILE A 154 14.50 24.83 24.98
CA ILE A 154 14.95 23.89 23.93
C ILE A 154 15.58 24.62 22.75
N GLY A 155 14.91 25.63 22.19
CA GLY A 155 15.41 26.35 21.02
C GLY A 155 16.76 27.03 21.27
N LYS A 156 16.95 27.58 22.49
CA LYS A 156 18.22 28.17 22.91
C LYS A 156 19.32 27.13 23.04
N ARG A 157 19.01 25.96 23.60
CA ARG A 157 19.98 24.87 23.80
C ARG A 157 20.36 24.14 22.52
N LEU A 158 19.43 23.95 21.58
CA LEU A 158 19.67 23.16 20.36
C LEU A 158 20.27 23.98 19.22
N VAL A 159 19.78 25.21 18.99
CA VAL A 159 20.14 26.00 17.79
C VAL A 159 21.07 27.16 18.14
N ASN A 160 20.80 27.88 19.22
CA ASN A 160 21.52 29.10 19.58
C ASN A 160 22.62 28.89 20.62
N SER A 161 23.07 27.64 20.81
CA SER A 161 24.14 27.30 21.73
C SER A 161 25.50 27.32 21.04
N ARG A 162 26.52 27.83 21.73
CA ARG A 162 27.93 27.77 21.28
C ARG A 162 28.55 26.38 21.51
N GLU A 163 27.88 25.53 22.28
CA GLU A 163 28.37 24.19 22.69
C GLU A 163 28.00 23.08 21.68
N GLY A 164 27.40 23.43 20.54
CA GLY A 164 26.93 22.46 19.55
C GLY A 164 25.68 21.67 19.99
N PRO A 165 25.13 20.83 19.10
CA PRO A 165 23.98 20.01 19.43
C PRO A 165 24.33 19.02 20.56
N PRO A 166 23.44 18.80 21.53
CA PRO A 166 23.66 17.83 22.59
C PRO A 166 23.83 16.44 21.99
N VAL A 167 24.90 15.75 22.39
CA VAL A 167 25.09 14.34 22.07
C VAL A 167 24.31 13.54 23.10
N PHE A 168 23.34 12.77 22.64
CA PHE A 168 22.55 11.89 23.50
C PHE A 168 23.29 10.58 23.74
N GLU A 169 23.31 10.14 24.99
CA GLU A 169 23.71 8.77 25.31
C GLU A 169 22.70 7.79 24.74
N GLN A 170 23.19 6.65 24.25
CA GLN A 170 22.31 5.62 23.71
C GLN A 170 21.52 4.99 24.86
N PRO A 171 20.18 4.90 24.76
CA PRO A 171 19.38 4.22 25.76
C PRO A 171 19.75 2.75 25.85
N GLU A 172 19.67 2.20 27.06
CA GLU A 172 19.73 0.76 27.24
C GLU A 172 18.49 0.10 26.61
N MET A 173 18.74 -0.73 25.60
CA MET A 173 17.73 -1.48 24.88
C MET A 173 17.60 -2.88 25.49
N THR A 174 17.02 -2.97 26.69
CA THR A 174 16.75 -4.26 27.34
C THR A 174 15.58 -4.98 26.67
N TYR A 175 15.57 -6.32 26.75
CA TYR A 175 14.51 -7.15 26.19
C TYR A 175 13.12 -6.74 26.71
N GLU A 176 13.00 -6.46 28.00
CA GLU A 176 11.75 -6.06 28.65
C GLU A 176 11.22 -4.75 28.08
N LYS A 177 12.11 -3.76 27.91
CA LYS A 177 11.76 -2.45 27.34
C LYS A 177 11.26 -2.63 25.91
N LEU A 178 11.97 -3.40 25.09
CA LEU A 178 11.57 -3.66 23.69
C LEU A 178 10.21 -4.37 23.62
N MET A 179 9.93 -5.31 24.52
CA MET A 179 8.62 -5.98 24.56
C MET A 179 7.50 -5.02 24.96
N GLU A 180 7.73 -4.15 25.93
CA GLU A 180 6.74 -3.15 26.34
C GLU A 180 6.40 -2.21 25.16
N TYR A 181 7.40 -1.61 24.52
CA TYR A 181 7.19 -0.73 23.36
C TYR A 181 6.62 -1.48 22.16
N GLY A 182 7.01 -2.74 21.95
CA GLY A 182 6.47 -3.59 20.90
C GLY A 182 4.96 -3.81 21.08
N ASN A 183 4.53 -4.21 22.29
CA ASN A 183 3.11 -4.38 22.60
C ASN A 183 2.32 -3.07 22.49
N MET A 184 2.90 -1.96 22.94
CA MET A 184 2.30 -0.64 22.81
C MET A 184 2.07 -0.28 21.33
N LEU A 185 3.06 -0.50 20.46
CA LEU A 185 2.95 -0.24 19.02
C LEU A 185 1.90 -1.13 18.35
N VAL A 186 1.82 -2.40 18.72
CA VAL A 186 0.77 -3.31 18.21
C VAL A 186 -0.62 -2.81 18.63
N MET A 187 -0.77 -2.39 19.88
CA MET A 187 -2.03 -1.85 20.39
C MET A 187 -2.41 -0.55 19.65
N GLU A 188 -1.45 0.34 19.38
CA GLU A 188 -1.68 1.54 18.56
C GLU A 188 -2.13 1.19 17.14
N GLN A 189 -1.47 0.21 16.49
CA GLN A 189 -1.88 -0.26 15.15
C GLN A 189 -3.30 -0.84 15.16
N GLU A 190 -3.66 -1.64 16.15
CA GLU A 190 -5.01 -2.19 16.29
C GLU A 190 -6.05 -1.09 16.49
N ASN A 191 -5.73 -0.08 17.31
CA ASN A 191 -6.62 1.05 17.55
C ASN A 191 -6.86 1.85 16.26
N VAL A 192 -5.83 2.14 15.48
CA VAL A 192 -5.99 2.82 14.19
C VAL A 192 -6.90 2.02 13.26
N LYS A 193 -6.69 0.70 13.16
CA LYS A 193 -7.54 -0.19 12.35
C LYS A 193 -9.00 -0.18 12.82
N ARG A 194 -9.23 -0.22 14.14
CA ARG A 194 -10.58 -0.17 14.73
C ARG A 194 -11.27 1.16 14.44
N VAL A 195 -10.57 2.28 14.57
CA VAL A 195 -11.11 3.61 14.29
C VAL A 195 -11.49 3.74 12.81
N GLN A 196 -10.60 3.35 11.90
CA GLN A 196 -10.88 3.37 10.46
C GLN A 196 -12.09 2.51 10.10
N LEU A 197 -12.20 1.32 10.70
CA LEU A 197 -13.33 0.41 10.50
C LEU A 197 -14.64 1.02 11.03
N ALA A 198 -14.63 1.59 12.22
CA ALA A 198 -15.78 2.26 12.80
C ALA A 198 -16.25 3.44 11.94
N GLU A 199 -15.31 4.24 11.43
CA GLU A 199 -15.60 5.33 10.51
C GLU A 199 -16.22 4.85 9.21
N THR A 200 -15.79 3.70 8.68
CA THR A 200 -16.41 3.11 7.46
C THR A 200 -17.85 2.67 7.72
N TYR A 201 -18.14 2.05 8.86
CA TYR A 201 -19.51 1.68 9.22
C TYR A 201 -20.40 2.90 9.43
N LEU A 202 -19.92 3.93 10.12
CA LEU A 202 -20.66 5.18 10.32
C LEU A 202 -20.90 5.93 9.01
N SER A 203 -19.90 5.95 8.11
CA SER A 203 -20.02 6.52 6.77
C SER A 203 -21.07 5.78 5.93
N GLN A 204 -21.05 4.44 5.93
CA GLN A 204 -22.03 3.62 5.22
C GLN A 204 -23.44 3.74 5.82
N ALA A 205 -23.55 3.84 7.15
CA ALA A 205 -24.82 4.09 7.82
C ALA A 205 -25.37 5.49 7.51
N ALA A 206 -24.52 6.52 7.53
CA ALA A 206 -24.88 7.89 7.16
C ALA A 206 -25.26 8.02 5.68
N LEU A 207 -24.59 7.28 4.77
CA LEU A 207 -25.00 7.14 3.37
C LEU A 207 -26.34 6.41 3.24
N GLY A 208 -26.58 5.37 4.05
CA GLY A 208 -27.85 4.66 4.13
C GLY A 208 -29.01 5.57 4.57
N ASP A 209 -28.80 6.34 5.64
CA ASP A 209 -29.77 7.31 6.16
C ASP A 209 -29.97 8.50 5.21
N ALA A 210 -28.90 9.00 4.57
CA ALA A 210 -29.01 10.05 3.55
C ALA A 210 -29.78 9.56 2.30
N ASN A 211 -29.63 8.30 1.92
CA ASN A 211 -30.40 7.68 0.85
C ASN A 211 -31.87 7.50 1.27
N ALA A 212 -32.14 7.06 2.50
CA ALA A 212 -33.50 6.92 3.03
C ALA A 212 -34.23 8.28 3.11
N ASP A 213 -33.55 9.32 3.59
CA ASP A 213 -34.07 10.68 3.65
C ASP A 213 -34.28 11.30 2.25
N ALA A 214 -33.39 11.02 1.29
CA ALA A 214 -33.53 11.46 -0.10
C ALA A 214 -34.67 10.72 -0.84
N ILE A 215 -34.91 9.45 -0.53
CA ILE A 215 -36.06 8.66 -1.01
C ILE A 215 -37.36 9.21 -0.42
N GLY A 216 -37.40 9.49 0.90
CA GLY A 216 -38.57 10.04 1.58
C GLY A 216 -38.92 11.46 1.15
N ARG A 217 -37.93 12.28 0.77
CA ARG A 217 -38.13 13.66 0.27
C ARG A 217 -38.29 13.74 -1.25
N GLY A 218 -38.21 12.62 -1.98
CA GLY A 218 -38.37 12.56 -3.43
C GLY A 218 -37.28 13.28 -4.23
N THR A 219 -36.13 13.58 -3.61
CA THR A 219 -35.02 14.32 -4.20
C THR A 219 -33.84 13.43 -4.60
N PHE A 220 -34.00 12.10 -4.58
CA PHE A 220 -33.00 11.18 -5.11
C PHE A 220 -32.72 11.49 -6.58
N TYR A 221 -31.55 12.08 -6.87
CA TYR A 221 -31.12 12.47 -8.21
C TYR A 221 -30.71 11.23 -9.01
N GLY A 222 -31.74 10.54 -9.50
CA GLY A 222 -31.67 9.47 -10.50
C GLY A 222 -32.66 9.74 -11.63
N LYS A 223 -32.80 10.99 -12.10
CA LYS A 223 -33.60 11.35 -13.29
C LYS A 223 -32.94 10.91 -14.61
N GLY A 224 -32.36 9.72 -14.65
CA GLY A 224 -31.91 9.02 -15.85
C GLY A 224 -32.60 7.67 -16.07
N ALA A 225 -33.32 7.15 -15.07
CA ALA A 225 -34.12 5.93 -15.19
C ALA A 225 -35.60 6.26 -14.97
N GLN A 226 -36.11 7.27 -15.69
CA GLN A 226 -37.53 7.51 -15.72
C GLN A 226 -38.15 6.59 -16.78
N GLN A 227 -39.01 5.69 -16.30
CA GLN A 227 -40.12 5.08 -17.03
C GLN A 227 -39.75 4.17 -18.20
N VAL A 228 -39.39 2.94 -17.86
CA VAL A 228 -40.02 1.82 -18.56
C VAL A 228 -40.64 0.95 -17.47
N ASN A 229 -41.96 1.03 -17.33
CA ASN A 229 -42.69 0.01 -16.59
C ASN A 229 -42.67 -1.23 -17.50
N LEU A 230 -41.53 -1.91 -17.55
CA LEU A 230 -41.40 -3.20 -18.22
C LEU A 230 -42.23 -4.16 -17.37
N PRO A 231 -43.35 -4.67 -17.87
CA PRO A 231 -44.07 -5.71 -17.14
C PRO A 231 -43.08 -6.86 -16.95
N VAL A 232 -42.73 -7.12 -15.69
CA VAL A 232 -41.99 -8.33 -15.34
C VAL A 232 -42.91 -9.47 -15.75
N PRO A 233 -42.53 -10.37 -16.67
CA PRO A 233 -43.37 -11.50 -17.01
C PRO A 233 -43.55 -12.35 -15.75
N GLU A 234 -44.79 -12.46 -15.29
CA GLU A 234 -45.18 -13.26 -14.14
C GLU A 234 -45.65 -14.63 -14.66
N GLY A 235 -45.17 -15.71 -14.03
CA GLY A 235 -45.45 -17.08 -14.43
C GLY A 235 -44.63 -18.07 -13.61
N CYS A 236 -44.87 -19.37 -13.78
CA CYS A 236 -44.19 -20.37 -12.97
C CYS A 236 -42.67 -20.39 -13.24
N THR A 237 -41.87 -20.09 -12.21
CA THR A 237 -40.39 -20.05 -12.32
C THR A 237 -39.71 -21.36 -11.89
N ASP A 238 -40.47 -22.35 -11.44
CA ASP A 238 -39.93 -23.65 -11.05
C ASP A 238 -39.79 -24.59 -12.25
N PRO A 239 -38.56 -25.00 -12.63
CA PRO A 239 -38.33 -25.88 -13.78
C PRO A 239 -38.88 -27.30 -13.63
N VAL A 240 -39.38 -27.69 -12.44
CA VAL A 240 -39.97 -29.01 -12.18
C VAL A 240 -41.51 -29.01 -12.38
N ALA A 241 -42.13 -27.84 -12.49
CA ALA A 241 -43.56 -27.71 -12.76
C ALA A 241 -43.88 -27.92 -14.26
N GLU A 242 -45.06 -28.46 -14.57
CA GLU A 242 -45.47 -28.72 -15.96
C GLU A 242 -45.71 -27.44 -16.77
N ASN A 243 -46.06 -26.34 -16.10
CA ASN A 243 -46.32 -25.04 -16.70
C ASN A 243 -45.16 -24.04 -16.49
N PHE A 244 -43.93 -24.54 -16.35
CA PHE A 244 -42.74 -23.71 -16.25
C PHE A 244 -42.62 -22.76 -17.45
N ASP A 245 -42.49 -21.45 -17.17
CA ASP A 245 -42.23 -20.42 -18.18
C ASP A 245 -40.79 -19.88 -18.03
N PRO A 246 -39.89 -20.16 -18.98
CA PRO A 246 -38.50 -19.69 -18.92
C PRO A 246 -38.34 -18.18 -19.09
N THR A 247 -39.41 -17.46 -19.46
CA THR A 247 -39.43 -16.00 -19.58
C THR A 247 -39.94 -15.30 -18.32
N ALA A 248 -40.58 -16.06 -17.41
CA ALA A 248 -41.04 -15.54 -16.13
C ALA A 248 -39.85 -15.14 -15.24
N ARG A 249 -39.92 -13.93 -14.67
CA ARG A 249 -38.90 -13.43 -13.73
C ARG A 249 -39.44 -13.26 -12.31
N SER A 250 -40.74 -13.46 -12.12
CA SER A 250 -41.40 -13.51 -10.83
C SER A 250 -42.40 -14.65 -10.83
N ASP A 251 -42.37 -15.48 -9.80
CA ASP A 251 -43.32 -16.58 -9.63
C ASP A 251 -44.70 -16.02 -9.25
N ASP A 252 -45.73 -16.39 -10.00
CA ASP A 252 -47.12 -16.01 -9.74
C ASP A 252 -47.87 -17.05 -8.88
N GLY A 253 -47.19 -18.14 -8.50
CA GLY A 253 -47.75 -19.20 -7.67
C GLY A 253 -48.71 -20.12 -8.42
N THR A 254 -48.75 -20.06 -9.76
CA THR A 254 -49.59 -20.91 -10.60
C THR A 254 -48.94 -22.25 -10.96
N CYS A 255 -47.76 -22.56 -10.41
CA CYS A 255 -47.03 -23.79 -10.70
C CYS A 255 -47.87 -25.06 -10.45
N VAL A 256 -48.03 -25.88 -11.49
CA VAL A 256 -48.77 -27.14 -11.45
C VAL A 256 -47.79 -28.29 -11.43
N TYR A 257 -47.91 -29.14 -10.41
CA TYR A 257 -47.10 -30.35 -10.24
C TYR A 257 -48.03 -31.56 -10.29
N ASN A 258 -47.79 -32.47 -11.23
CA ASN A 258 -48.39 -33.79 -11.20
C ASN A 258 -47.51 -34.71 -10.36
N PHE A 259 -48.10 -35.37 -9.37
CA PHE A 259 -47.47 -36.46 -8.62
C PHE A 259 -47.71 -37.79 -9.32
#